data_AF-K3X458-F1
#
_entry.id   AF-K3X458-F1
#
_cell.length_a   1.000
_cell.length_b   1.000
_cell.length_c   1.000
_cell.angle_alpha   90.00
_cell.angle_beta   90.00
_cell.angle_gamma   90.00
#
_symmetry.space_group_name_H-M   'P 1'
#
loop_
_entity.id
_entity.type
_entity.pdbx_description
1 polymer ?
#
loop_
_entity_poly.entity_id
_entity_poly.type
_entity_poly.pdbx_seq_one_letter_code
_entity_poly.pdbx_strand_id
1 'polypeptide(L)'
;MTGVWFRTAIRAWESIQVELHGTYSVERMYQLKAYSESTSLARVIGILVLPSRGLGHSHTFWIRALLAVWIAHLAILGQLRQFVVEFPITRCQVVIISLLTGAAGIAFAFWMACQIGFPLPFMIAMEAPVSVLGFTAALLIGWGHFLQENPHVRTDLVTYVTIVFIQLALIYVYPAFSFAFRRLTSSNQTAFALFLPVMKLAFKNCISYVVRHMEDSKPQVVIFNIEIFHAFYVTATMQNATSMSTILLLMSIDMLQNWW
;
A
#
# COMPACT_ATOMS: atom_id res chain seq x y z
N MET A 1 23.23 -33.27 -22.12
CA MET A 1 22.90 -32.04 -22.90
C MET A 1 22.06 -31.02 -22.14
N THR A 2 21.65 -31.27 -20.89
CA THR A 2 20.74 -30.40 -20.10
C THR A 2 21.44 -29.33 -19.25
N GLY A 3 22.75 -29.45 -18.98
CA GLY A 3 23.47 -28.54 -18.09
C GLY A 3 24.05 -27.26 -18.71
N VAL A 4 24.06 -27.15 -20.05
CA VAL A 4 24.60 -25.98 -20.76
C VAL A 4 23.52 -24.93 -20.92
N TRP A 5 22.33 -25.32 -21.41
CA TRP A 5 21.17 -24.45 -21.55
C TRP A 5 20.71 -23.85 -20.22
N PHE A 6 20.75 -24.63 -19.14
CA PHE A 6 20.42 -24.14 -17.80
C PHE A 6 21.41 -23.07 -17.32
N ARG A 7 22.72 -23.25 -17.56
CA ARG A 7 23.75 -22.25 -17.23
C ARG A 7 23.70 -21.02 -18.13
N THR A 8 23.22 -21.15 -19.36
CA THR A 8 23.01 -20.01 -20.26
C THR A 8 21.76 -19.23 -19.86
N ALA A 9 20.70 -19.92 -19.44
CA ALA A 9 19.48 -19.29 -18.92
C ALA A 9 19.74 -18.55 -17.59
N ILE A 10 20.52 -19.13 -16.68
CA ILE A 10 20.94 -18.46 -15.44
C ILE A 10 21.77 -17.21 -15.76
N ARG A 11 22.74 -17.29 -16.68
CA ARG A 11 23.56 -16.13 -17.05
C ARG A 11 22.75 -15.05 -17.76
N ALA A 12 21.78 -15.43 -18.58
CA ALA A 12 20.85 -14.49 -19.18
C ALA A 12 19.95 -13.82 -18.12
N TRP A 13 19.48 -14.59 -17.14
CA TRP A 13 18.69 -14.11 -16.00
C TRP A 13 19.48 -13.16 -15.10
N GLU A 14 20.71 -13.52 -14.73
CA GLU A 14 21.65 -12.67 -14.00
C GLU A 14 21.99 -11.39 -14.79
N SER A 15 22.11 -11.48 -16.12
CA SER A 15 22.38 -10.33 -17.00
C SER A 15 21.22 -9.31 -17.05
N ILE A 16 19.99 -9.74 -16.75
CA ILE A 16 18.78 -8.90 -16.75
C ILE A 16 18.57 -8.26 -15.36
N GLN A 17 19.11 -8.83 -14.29
CA GLN A 17 19.03 -8.26 -12.95
C GLN A 17 20.01 -7.09 -12.78
N VAL A 18 19.47 -5.87 -12.92
CA VAL A 18 20.21 -4.59 -12.75
C VAL A 18 20.82 -4.46 -11.35
N GLU A 19 20.29 -5.16 -10.35
CA GLU A 19 20.79 -5.20 -8.96
C GLU A 19 22.13 -5.94 -8.81
N LEU A 20 22.45 -6.90 -9.70
CA LEU A 20 23.66 -7.73 -9.64
C LEU A 20 24.86 -7.14 -10.39
N HIS A 21 24.65 -6.10 -11.21
CA HIS A 21 25.72 -5.42 -11.98
C HIS A 21 26.37 -4.26 -11.21
N GLY A 22 26.00 -4.06 -9.95
CA GLY A 22 26.63 -3.08 -9.08
C GLY A 22 27.96 -3.60 -8.53
N THR A 23 29.05 -3.55 -9.29
CA THR A 23 30.36 -3.58 -8.66
C THR A 23 30.50 -2.30 -7.84
N TYR A 24 30.37 -2.42 -6.52
CA TYR A 24 30.67 -1.32 -5.61
C TYR A 24 32.13 -0.94 -5.77
N SER A 25 32.37 0.09 -6.58
CA SER A 25 33.68 0.68 -6.76
C SER A 25 34.19 1.15 -5.40
N VAL A 26 35.38 0.68 -5.01
CA VAL A 26 36.06 1.08 -3.77
C VAL A 26 36.20 2.61 -3.73
N GLU A 27 36.31 3.25 -4.90
CA GLU A 27 36.29 4.70 -5.08
C GLU A 27 35.01 5.36 -4.56
N ARG A 28 33.83 4.75 -4.76
CA ARG A 28 32.56 5.24 -4.22
C ARG A 28 32.51 5.10 -2.70
N MET A 29 33.16 4.07 -2.14
CA MET A 29 33.27 3.88 -0.69
C MET A 29 34.20 4.92 -0.07
N TYR A 30 35.30 5.26 -0.74
CA TYR A 30 36.18 6.37 -0.34
C TYR A 30 35.51 7.73 -0.52
N GLN A 31 34.72 7.94 -1.58
CA GLN A 31 33.93 9.16 -1.76
C GLN A 31 32.82 9.28 -0.71
N LEU A 32 32.18 8.17 -0.32
CA LEU A 32 31.20 8.15 0.76
C LEU A 32 31.86 8.42 2.12
N LYS A 33 33.08 7.92 2.34
CA LYS A 33 33.87 8.21 3.55
C LYS A 33 34.33 9.67 3.58
N ALA A 34 34.84 10.19 2.47
CA ALA A 34 35.21 11.60 2.33
C ALA A 34 33.99 12.52 2.45
N TYR A 35 32.82 12.11 1.94
CA TYR A 35 31.56 12.81 2.13
C TYR A 35 31.10 12.74 3.60
N SER A 36 31.24 11.59 4.26
CA SER A 36 30.93 11.41 5.68
C SER A 36 31.84 12.24 6.60
N GLU A 37 33.10 12.44 6.22
CA GLU A 37 34.08 13.22 6.99
C GLU A 37 33.97 14.74 6.72
N SER A 38 33.51 15.15 5.53
CA SER A 38 33.34 16.56 5.15
C SER A 38 31.93 17.12 5.38
N THR A 39 30.94 16.28 5.62
CA THR A 39 29.56 16.71 5.81
C THR A 39 29.30 17.05 7.26
N SER A 40 28.75 18.24 7.52
CA SER A 40 28.35 18.63 8.86
C SER A 40 27.33 17.64 9.43
N LEU A 41 27.47 17.31 10.72
CA LEU A 41 26.50 16.47 11.44
C LEU A 41 25.05 16.92 11.20
N ALA A 42 24.80 18.20 10.90
CA ALA A 42 23.49 18.75 10.55
C ALA A 42 22.89 18.22 9.23
N ARG A 43 23.70 17.94 8.19
CA ARG A 43 23.21 17.36 6.91
C ARG A 43 22.99 15.85 7.02
N VAL A 44 23.85 15.15 7.75
CA VAL A 44 23.68 13.72 8.02
C VAL A 44 22.48 13.50 8.93
N ILE A 45 22.30 14.33 9.96
CA ILE A 45 21.07 14.37 10.77
C ILE A 45 19.89 14.68 9.85
N GLY A 46 19.92 15.76 9.05
CA GLY A 46 18.80 16.13 8.17
C GLY A 46 18.34 15.06 7.16
N ILE A 47 19.22 14.10 6.81
CA ILE A 47 18.91 12.98 5.91
C ILE A 47 18.49 11.72 6.68
N LEU A 48 19.07 11.45 7.86
CA LEU A 48 18.89 10.20 8.63
C LEU A 48 17.83 10.29 9.75
N VAL A 49 17.57 11.51 10.23
CA VAL A 49 16.87 11.87 11.49
C VAL A 49 16.30 13.29 11.26
N LEU A 50 15.03 13.57 11.08
CA LEU A 50 13.95 13.06 11.87
C LEU A 50 12.74 13.99 11.60
N PRO A 51 11.53 13.42 11.65
CA PRO A 51 10.31 14.13 11.99
C PRO A 51 10.32 14.64 13.47
N SER A 52 11.28 15.51 13.86
CA SER A 52 11.43 15.94 15.28
C SER A 52 11.68 17.44 15.53
N ARG A 53 11.39 18.32 14.56
CA ARG A 53 11.37 19.78 14.81
C ARG A 53 9.97 20.32 15.14
N GLY A 54 9.07 19.45 15.57
CA GLY A 54 7.67 19.80 15.83
C GLY A 54 6.91 20.09 14.54
N LEU A 55 5.59 20.22 14.71
CA LEU A 55 4.61 20.42 13.64
C LEU A 55 5.02 21.56 12.66
N GLY A 56 5.61 22.63 13.18
CA GLY A 56 5.93 23.87 12.46
C GLY A 56 7.10 23.82 11.46
N HIS A 57 7.89 22.75 11.39
CA HIS A 57 9.00 22.63 10.43
C HIS A 57 8.82 21.48 9.43
N SER A 58 7.64 20.83 9.45
CA SER A 58 7.32 19.61 8.71
C SER A 58 6.54 19.86 7.40
N HIS A 59 6.53 21.08 6.87
CA HIS A 59 5.75 21.45 5.68
C HIS A 59 5.97 20.54 4.47
N THR A 60 7.22 20.14 4.20
CA THR A 60 7.54 19.21 3.11
C THR A 60 6.90 17.83 3.29
N PHE A 61 6.77 17.36 4.54
CA PHE A 61 6.10 16.10 4.84
C PHE A 61 4.60 16.20 4.53
N TRP A 62 3.94 17.27 4.98
CA TRP A 62 2.51 17.47 4.73
C TRP A 62 2.16 17.71 3.25
N ILE A 63 3.01 18.44 2.52
CA ILE A 63 2.85 18.61 1.07
C ILE A 63 2.99 17.27 0.35
N ARG A 64 3.98 16.46 0.73
CA ARG A 64 4.16 15.11 0.15
C ARG A 64 3.01 14.18 0.51
N ALA A 65 2.52 14.23 1.74
CA ALA A 65 1.37 13.46 2.20
C ALA A 65 0.11 13.83 1.41
N LEU A 66 -0.17 15.13 1.26
CA LEU A 66 -1.27 15.62 0.43
C LEU A 66 -1.18 15.16 -1.02
N LEU A 67 0.00 15.26 -1.63
CA LEU A 67 0.20 14.79 -3.00
C LEU A 67 -0.03 13.28 -3.12
N ALA A 68 0.50 12.48 -2.20
CA ALA A 68 0.34 11.03 -2.20
C ALA A 68 -1.13 10.61 -2.02
N VAL A 69 -1.83 11.23 -1.06
CA VAL A 69 -3.26 10.98 -0.80
C VAL A 69 -4.10 11.41 -1.99
N TRP A 70 -3.81 12.58 -2.58
CA TRP A 70 -4.52 13.05 -3.75
C TRP A 70 -4.35 12.09 -4.95
N ILE A 71 -3.13 11.60 -5.21
CA ILE A 71 -2.88 10.60 -6.25
C ILE A 71 -3.63 9.30 -5.96
N ALA A 72 -3.64 8.84 -4.71
CA ALA A 72 -4.38 7.64 -4.31
C ALA A 72 -5.90 7.82 -4.53
N HIS A 73 -6.46 8.96 -4.12
CA HIS A 73 -7.87 9.30 -4.33
C HIS A 73 -8.22 9.43 -5.82
N LEU A 74 -7.33 9.99 -6.65
CA LEU A 74 -7.49 10.02 -8.09
C LEU A 74 -7.54 8.61 -8.68
N ALA A 75 -6.68 7.70 -8.21
CA ALA A 75 -6.69 6.31 -8.65
C ALA A 75 -8.00 5.61 -8.27
N ILE A 76 -8.49 5.81 -7.04
CA ILE A 76 -9.77 5.21 -6.57
C ILE A 76 -10.96 5.73 -7.38
N LEU A 77 -11.07 7.04 -7.60
CA LEU A 77 -12.17 7.58 -8.40
C LEU A 77 -12.02 7.27 -9.90
N GLY A 78 -10.78 7.16 -10.40
CA GLY A 78 -10.49 6.71 -11.75
C GLY A 78 -10.92 5.26 -11.98
N GLN A 79 -10.60 4.38 -11.03
CA GLN A 79 -11.04 2.98 -11.01
C GLN A 79 -12.57 2.87 -10.93
N LEU A 80 -13.22 3.70 -10.09
CA LEU A 80 -14.69 3.74 -10.01
C LEU A 80 -15.31 3.99 -11.39
N ARG A 81 -14.78 4.97 -12.14
CA ARG A 81 -15.29 5.30 -13.47
C ARG A 81 -15.06 4.19 -14.49
N GLN A 82 -13.98 3.45 -14.36
CA GLN A 82 -13.72 2.28 -15.22
C GLN A 82 -14.60 1.09 -14.85
N PHE A 83 -14.90 0.94 -13.57
CA PHE A 83 -15.73 -0.15 -13.03
C PHE A 83 -17.22 0.08 -13.29
N VAL A 84 -17.69 1.32 -13.15
CA VAL A 84 -19.10 1.72 -13.34
C VAL A 84 -19.19 2.69 -14.51
N VAL A 85 -19.17 2.16 -15.74
CA VAL A 85 -19.12 2.95 -16.99
C VAL A 85 -20.32 3.89 -17.15
N GLU A 86 -21.49 3.47 -16.68
CA GLU A 86 -22.73 4.24 -16.76
C GLU A 86 -22.82 5.37 -15.74
N PHE A 87 -21.86 5.47 -14.81
CA PHE A 87 -21.88 6.50 -13.78
C PHE A 87 -21.49 7.87 -14.37
N PRO A 88 -22.34 8.92 -14.26
CA PRO A 88 -22.13 10.20 -14.93
C PRO A 88 -21.14 11.10 -14.18
N ILE A 89 -19.91 10.62 -14.00
CA ILE A 89 -18.81 11.35 -13.37
C ILE A 89 -17.81 11.88 -14.40
N THR A 90 -17.65 13.20 -14.45
CA THR A 90 -16.69 13.86 -15.35
C THR A 90 -15.26 13.78 -14.79
N ARG A 91 -14.24 13.87 -15.66
CA ARG A 91 -12.83 13.88 -15.22
C ARG A 91 -12.52 15.06 -14.29
N CYS A 92 -13.13 16.21 -14.57
CA CYS A 92 -12.98 17.39 -13.72
C CYS A 92 -13.55 17.16 -12.33
N GLN A 93 -14.74 16.53 -12.22
CA GLN A 93 -15.32 16.17 -10.93
C GLN A 93 -14.44 15.17 -10.18
N VAL A 94 -13.84 14.18 -10.87
CA VAL A 94 -12.87 13.26 -10.24
C VAL A 94 -11.71 14.03 -9.62
N VAL A 95 -11.12 14.98 -10.34
CA VAL A 95 -9.99 15.79 -9.85
C VAL A 95 -10.40 16.67 -8.67
N ILE A 96 -11.57 17.31 -8.75
CA ILE A 96 -12.05 18.20 -7.69
C ILE A 96 -12.40 17.41 -6.43
N ILE A 97 -13.18 16.33 -6.55
CA ILE A 97 -13.60 15.52 -5.42
C ILE A 97 -12.39 14.86 -4.73
N SER A 98 -11.45 14.30 -5.51
CA SER A 98 -10.22 13.72 -4.95
C SER A 98 -9.36 14.74 -4.20
N LEU A 99 -9.24 15.97 -4.72
CA LEU A 99 -8.47 17.03 -4.08
C LEU A 99 -9.16 17.51 -2.80
N LEU A 100 -10.47 17.75 -2.83
CA LEU A 100 -11.23 18.22 -1.66
C LEU A 100 -11.22 17.18 -0.53
N THR A 101 -11.49 15.92 -0.85
CA THR A 101 -11.46 14.83 0.13
C THR A 101 -10.05 14.57 0.67
N GLY A 102 -9.03 14.63 -0.19
CA GLY A 102 -7.63 14.48 0.24
C GLY A 102 -7.16 15.63 1.13
N ALA A 103 -7.51 16.87 0.78
CA ALA A 103 -7.22 18.04 1.61
C ALA A 103 -7.93 17.97 2.96
N ALA A 104 -9.19 17.53 3.00
CA ALA A 104 -9.92 17.32 4.25
C ALA A 104 -9.30 16.23 5.12
N GLY A 105 -8.91 15.08 4.53
CA GLY A 105 -8.23 13.99 5.23
C GLY A 105 -6.89 14.42 5.83
N ILE A 106 -6.06 15.12 5.06
CA ILE A 106 -4.78 15.63 5.53
C ILE A 106 -4.94 16.75 6.57
N ALA A 107 -5.91 17.65 6.40
CA ALA A 107 -6.21 18.68 7.41
C ALA A 107 -6.63 18.03 8.73
N PHE A 108 -7.42 16.97 8.68
CA PHE A 108 -7.79 16.19 9.86
C PHE A 108 -6.58 15.47 10.48
N ALA A 109 -5.72 14.85 9.66
CA ALA A 109 -4.47 14.25 10.14
C ALA A 109 -3.53 15.27 10.79
N PHE A 110 -3.45 16.49 10.24
CA PHE A 110 -2.71 17.60 10.81
C PHE A 110 -3.30 18.03 12.14
N TRP A 111 -4.62 18.19 12.23
CA TRP A 111 -5.31 18.50 13.46
C TRP A 111 -5.06 17.44 14.54
N MET A 112 -5.12 16.15 14.20
CA MET A 112 -4.77 15.07 15.14
C MET A 112 -3.30 15.11 15.56
N ALA A 113 -2.39 15.44 14.65
CA ALA A 113 -0.97 15.59 14.98
C ALA A 113 -0.72 16.76 15.96
N CYS A 114 -1.54 17.82 15.93
CA CYS A 114 -1.51 18.86 16.96
C CYS A 114 -1.92 18.35 18.34
N GLN A 115 -2.91 17.45 18.41
CA GLN A 115 -3.50 16.97 19.67
C GLN A 115 -2.67 15.84 20.30
N ILE A 116 -2.28 14.85 19.49
CA ILE A 116 -1.62 13.62 19.93
C ILE A 116 -0.09 13.76 19.92
N GLY A 117 0.42 14.71 19.12
CA GLY A 117 1.84 14.89 18.86
C GLY A 117 2.27 14.29 17.53
N PHE A 118 3.37 14.81 17.00
CA PHE A 118 3.97 14.41 15.74
C PHE A 118 5.22 13.55 15.99
N PRO A 119 5.46 12.47 15.21
CA PRO A 119 4.68 11.98 14.06
C PRO A 119 3.43 11.17 14.44
N LEU A 120 2.35 11.33 13.65
CA LEU A 120 1.09 10.63 13.88
C LEU A 120 1.26 9.12 13.55
N PRO A 121 1.04 8.20 14.50
CA PRO A 121 1.08 6.78 14.22
C PRO A 121 -0.09 6.40 13.28
N PHE A 122 0.21 5.62 12.23
CA PHE A 122 -0.78 5.14 11.27
C PHE A 122 -1.60 6.26 10.58
N MET A 123 -0.93 7.31 10.09
CA MET A 123 -1.56 8.45 9.41
C MET A 123 -2.64 8.06 8.38
N ILE A 124 -2.36 7.10 7.50
CA ILE A 124 -3.31 6.64 6.46
C ILE A 124 -4.56 6.02 7.10
N ALA A 125 -4.39 5.24 8.17
CA ALA A 125 -5.51 4.64 8.90
C ALA A 125 -6.35 5.69 9.64
N MET A 126 -5.73 6.80 10.04
CA MET A 126 -6.40 7.88 10.77
C MET A 126 -7.15 8.85 9.83
N GLU A 127 -6.68 9.09 8.61
CA GLU A 127 -7.42 9.91 7.64
C GLU A 127 -8.58 9.15 6.97
N ALA A 128 -8.46 7.82 6.85
CA ALA A 128 -9.39 6.98 6.10
C ALA A 128 -10.88 7.21 6.43
N PRO A 129 -11.31 7.33 7.70
CA PRO A 129 -12.71 7.61 8.02
C PRO A 129 -13.22 8.94 7.43
N VAL A 130 -12.38 9.98 7.46
CA VAL A 130 -12.74 11.30 6.91
C VAL A 130 -12.84 11.23 5.38
N SER A 131 -11.89 10.54 4.73
CA SER A 131 -11.94 10.33 3.29
C SER A 131 -13.18 9.54 2.87
N VAL A 132 -13.54 8.47 3.59
CA VAL A 132 -14.75 7.67 3.34
C VAL A 132 -16.01 8.50 3.48
N LEU A 133 -16.13 9.30 4.55
CA LEU A 133 -17.27 10.19 4.76
C LEU A 133 -17.33 11.26 3.66
N GLY A 134 -16.19 11.84 3.29
CA GLY A 134 -16.10 12.83 2.22
C GLY A 134 -16.52 12.30 0.86
N PHE A 135 -16.06 11.10 0.49
CA PHE A 135 -16.50 10.44 -0.75
C PHE A 135 -17.99 10.09 -0.72
N THR A 136 -18.48 9.55 0.39
CA THR A 136 -19.90 9.20 0.54
C THR A 136 -20.78 10.44 0.42
N ALA A 137 -20.41 11.54 1.09
CA ALA A 137 -21.11 12.81 0.99
C ALA A 137 -21.09 13.37 -0.44
N ALA A 138 -19.94 13.33 -1.13
CA ALA A 138 -19.82 13.79 -2.51
C ALA A 138 -20.72 12.98 -3.47
N LEU A 139 -20.79 11.65 -3.28
CA LEU A 139 -21.64 10.77 -4.07
C LEU A 139 -23.13 11.03 -3.81
N LEU A 140 -23.54 11.19 -2.54
CA LEU A 140 -24.94 11.42 -2.18
C LEU A 140 -25.44 12.79 -2.64
N ILE A 141 -24.63 13.84 -2.45
CA ILE A 141 -25.01 15.21 -2.83
C ILE A 141 -25.02 15.36 -4.36
N GLY A 142 -24.02 14.80 -5.05
CA GLY A 142 -23.91 14.95 -6.51
C GLY A 142 -24.86 14.06 -7.30
N TRP A 143 -25.05 12.80 -6.87
CA TRP A 143 -25.71 11.77 -7.67
C TRP A 143 -26.72 10.92 -6.89
N GLY A 144 -27.14 11.35 -5.69
CA GLY A 144 -28.12 10.63 -4.88
C GLY A 144 -29.42 10.33 -5.63
N HIS A 145 -29.95 11.30 -6.38
CA HIS A 145 -31.16 11.12 -7.19
C HIS A 145 -30.94 10.13 -8.34
N PHE A 146 -29.84 10.29 -9.10
CA PHE A 146 -29.50 9.40 -10.21
C PHE A 146 -29.35 7.94 -9.78
N LEU A 147 -28.75 7.71 -8.59
CA LEU A 147 -28.61 6.37 -8.01
C LEU A 147 -29.92 5.77 -7.50
N GLN A 148 -30.90 6.60 -7.17
CA GLN A 148 -32.26 6.14 -6.83
C GLN A 148 -33.03 5.73 -8.09
N GLU A 149 -32.88 6.48 -9.18
CA GLU A 149 -33.53 6.21 -10.47
C GLU A 149 -32.93 5.01 -11.21
N ASN A 150 -31.66 4.66 -10.95
CA ASN A 150 -30.93 3.60 -11.65
C ASN A 150 -30.43 2.51 -10.67
N PRO A 151 -31.27 1.53 -10.29
CA PRO A 151 -30.95 0.50 -9.31
C PRO A 151 -29.76 -0.40 -9.70
N HIS A 152 -29.54 -0.61 -10.99
CA HIS A 152 -28.42 -1.43 -11.49
C HIS A 152 -27.08 -0.72 -11.25
N VAL A 153 -26.96 0.56 -11.62
CA VAL A 153 -25.76 1.37 -11.36
C VAL A 153 -25.46 1.46 -9.87
N ARG A 154 -26.50 1.56 -9.04
CA ARG A 154 -26.36 1.54 -7.57
C ARG A 154 -25.76 0.22 -7.07
N THR A 155 -26.16 -0.92 -7.65
CA THR A 155 -25.64 -2.24 -7.27
C THR A 155 -24.16 -2.37 -7.62
N ASP A 156 -23.76 -1.90 -8.81
CA ASP A 156 -22.36 -1.89 -9.24
C ASP A 156 -21.51 -0.95 -8.38
N LEU A 157 -22.04 0.24 -8.04
CA LEU A 157 -21.40 1.17 -7.13
C LEU A 157 -21.21 0.56 -5.73
N VAL A 158 -22.23 -0.08 -5.17
CA VAL A 158 -22.13 -0.75 -3.86
C VAL A 158 -21.09 -1.88 -3.90
N THR A 159 -21.05 -2.65 -4.99
CA THR A 159 -20.05 -3.69 -5.21
C THR A 159 -18.64 -3.10 -5.22
N TYR A 160 -18.43 -2.02 -5.97
CA TYR A 160 -17.15 -1.30 -5.99
C TYR A 160 -16.75 -0.74 -4.62
N VAL A 161 -17.68 -0.07 -3.93
CA VAL A 161 -17.44 0.47 -2.58
C VAL A 161 -17.08 -0.65 -1.61
N THR A 162 -17.75 -1.80 -1.70
CA THR A 162 -17.44 -2.98 -0.87
C THR A 162 -16.02 -3.49 -1.11
N ILE A 163 -15.58 -3.55 -2.37
CA ILE A 163 -14.20 -3.90 -2.74
C ILE A 163 -13.21 -2.93 -2.09
N VAL A 164 -13.45 -1.62 -2.21
CA VAL A 164 -12.59 -0.58 -1.62
C VAL A 164 -12.56 -0.72 -0.10
N PHE A 165 -13.68 -1.03 0.55
CA PHE A 165 -13.73 -1.29 1.99
C PHE A 165 -12.91 -2.52 2.41
N ILE A 166 -12.97 -3.61 1.63
CA ILE A 166 -12.14 -4.79 1.89
C ILE A 166 -10.65 -4.44 1.78
N GLN A 167 -10.27 -3.63 0.79
CA GLN A 167 -8.89 -3.14 0.65
C GLN A 167 -8.49 -2.19 1.78
N LEU A 168 -9.38 -1.30 2.21
CA LEU A 168 -9.17 -0.40 3.33
C LEU A 168 -8.98 -1.17 4.64
N ALA A 169 -9.71 -2.28 4.84
CA ALA A 169 -9.56 -3.13 6.01
C ALA A 169 -8.13 -3.68 6.15
N LEU A 170 -7.44 -3.96 5.04
CA LEU A 170 -6.04 -4.39 5.05
C LEU A 170 -5.14 -3.37 5.75
N ILE A 171 -5.38 -2.08 5.53
CA ILE A 171 -4.61 -0.99 6.14
C ILE A 171 -4.68 -1.04 7.67
N TYR A 172 -5.75 -1.61 8.25
CA TYR A 172 -5.87 -1.82 9.71
C TYR A 172 -5.38 -3.19 10.16
N VAL A 173 -5.73 -4.25 9.42
CA VAL A 173 -5.38 -5.64 9.75
C VAL A 173 -3.87 -5.82 9.84
N TYR A 174 -3.12 -5.23 8.91
CA TYR A 174 -1.67 -5.47 8.84
C TYR A 174 -0.83 -4.77 9.91
N PRO A 175 -1.14 -3.52 10.32
CA PRO A 175 -0.58 -2.95 11.54
C PRO A 175 -0.87 -3.78 12.79
N ALA A 176 -2.10 -4.26 12.94
CA ALA A 176 -2.46 -5.12 14.07
C ALA A 176 -1.67 -6.44 14.03
N PHE A 177 -1.53 -7.04 12.85
CA PHE A 177 -0.68 -8.21 12.62
C PHE A 177 0.77 -7.93 12.98
N SER A 178 1.34 -6.82 12.50
CA SER A 178 2.73 -6.43 12.76
C SER A 178 3.00 -6.20 14.24
N PHE A 179 2.04 -5.60 14.95
CA PHE A 179 2.11 -5.40 16.39
C PHE A 179 2.07 -6.72 17.15
N ALA A 180 1.18 -7.64 16.77
CA ALA A 180 1.11 -8.97 17.36
C ALA A 180 2.39 -9.78 17.08
N PHE A 181 2.86 -9.79 15.83
CA PHE A 181 4.06 -10.52 15.40
C PHE A 181 5.31 -10.09 16.20
N ARG A 182 5.48 -8.78 16.41
CA ARG A 182 6.61 -8.23 17.17
C ARG A 182 6.62 -8.60 18.66
N ARG A 183 5.47 -8.99 19.22
CA ARG A 183 5.36 -9.42 20.63
C ARG A 183 5.63 -10.90 20.85
N LEU A 184 5.73 -11.69 19.78
CA LEU A 184 5.94 -13.14 19.87
C LEU A 184 7.43 -13.51 19.95
N THR A 185 7.72 -14.63 20.61
CA THR A 185 9.05 -15.26 20.60
C THR A 185 9.36 -15.89 19.24
N SER A 186 10.64 -16.13 18.94
CA SER A 186 11.09 -16.59 17.61
C SER A 186 10.38 -17.86 17.10
N SER A 187 10.09 -18.84 17.97
CA SER A 187 9.33 -20.05 17.59
C SER A 187 7.86 -19.75 17.27
N ASN A 188 7.25 -18.83 18.01
CA ASN A 188 5.84 -18.48 17.81
C ASN A 188 5.67 -17.51 16.64
N GLN A 189 6.68 -16.70 16.32
CA GLN A 189 6.73 -15.86 15.12
C GLN A 189 6.62 -16.70 13.85
N THR A 190 7.30 -17.86 13.77
CA THR A 190 7.24 -18.75 12.61
C THR A 190 5.83 -19.31 12.41
N ALA A 191 5.18 -19.76 13.49
CA ALA A 191 3.80 -20.23 13.41
C ALA A 191 2.81 -19.10 13.04
N PHE A 192 3.01 -17.90 13.58
CA PHE A 192 2.15 -16.75 13.28
C PHE A 192 2.35 -16.21 11.86
N ALA A 193 3.55 -16.38 11.27
CA ALA A 193 3.80 -16.02 9.88
C ALA A 193 2.93 -16.80 8.88
N LEU A 194 2.50 -18.03 9.22
CA LEU A 194 1.55 -18.81 8.43
C LEU A 194 0.15 -18.20 8.36
N PHE A 195 -0.15 -17.20 9.18
CA PHE A 195 -1.42 -16.49 9.10
C PHE A 195 -1.48 -15.55 7.87
N LEU A 196 -0.35 -15.04 7.40
CA LEU A 196 -0.28 -14.20 6.17
C LEU A 196 -0.87 -14.89 4.93
N PRO A 197 -0.48 -16.12 4.56
CA PRO A 197 -1.05 -16.82 3.41
C PRO A 197 -2.53 -17.19 3.62
N VAL A 198 -2.96 -17.47 4.85
CA VAL A 198 -4.38 -17.73 5.17
C VAL A 198 -5.21 -16.46 4.98
N MET A 199 -4.72 -15.32 5.45
CA MET A 199 -5.34 -14.02 5.21
C MET A 199 -5.42 -13.72 3.71
N LYS A 200 -4.34 -13.93 2.95
CA LYS A 200 -4.32 -13.79 1.49
C LYS A 200 -5.48 -14.54 0.84
N LEU A 201 -5.63 -15.82 1.20
CA LEU A 201 -6.68 -16.68 0.65
C LEU A 201 -8.08 -16.23 1.08
N ALA A 202 -8.26 -15.85 2.34
CA ALA A 202 -9.53 -15.35 2.85
C ALA A 202 -9.97 -14.07 2.12
N PHE A 203 -9.06 -13.12 1.91
CA PHE A 203 -9.33 -11.91 1.14
C PHE A 203 -9.64 -12.22 -0.33
N LYS A 204 -8.87 -13.11 -0.97
CA LYS A 204 -9.14 -13.53 -2.36
C LYS A 204 -10.55 -14.12 -2.50
N ASN A 205 -10.94 -15.00 -1.58
CA ASN A 205 -12.26 -15.61 -1.56
C ASN A 205 -13.38 -14.60 -1.28
N CYS A 206 -13.16 -13.66 -0.36
CA CYS A 206 -14.13 -12.61 -0.05
C CYS A 206 -14.39 -11.70 -1.26
N ILE A 207 -13.34 -11.18 -1.91
CA ILE A 207 -13.51 -10.35 -3.10
C ILE A 207 -14.07 -11.19 -4.27
N SER A 208 -13.65 -12.43 -4.45
CA SER A 208 -14.21 -13.34 -5.47
C SER A 208 -15.72 -13.56 -5.29
N TYR A 209 -16.19 -13.67 -4.05
CA TYR A 209 -17.61 -13.75 -3.73
C TYR A 209 -18.37 -12.46 -4.06
N VAL A 210 -17.82 -11.30 -3.69
CA VAL A 210 -18.42 -9.98 -3.96
C VAL A 210 -18.51 -9.70 -5.46
N VAL A 211 -17.49 -10.05 -6.23
CA VAL A 211 -17.40 -9.81 -7.68
C VAL A 211 -17.95 -11.00 -8.48
N ARG A 212 -18.75 -11.90 -7.87
CA ARG A 212 -19.22 -13.14 -8.53
C ARG A 212 -19.91 -12.89 -9.86
N HIS A 213 -20.65 -11.79 -9.96
CA HIS A 213 -21.46 -11.40 -11.13
C HIS A 213 -20.67 -10.64 -12.22
N MET A 214 -19.39 -10.31 -11.97
CA MET A 214 -18.55 -9.55 -12.91
C MET A 214 -17.24 -10.29 -13.18
N GLU A 215 -17.35 -11.40 -13.91
CA GLU A 215 -16.23 -12.34 -14.12
C GLU A 215 -14.98 -11.69 -14.73
N ASP A 216 -15.16 -10.73 -15.64
CA ASP A 216 -14.07 -10.04 -16.34
C ASP A 216 -13.26 -9.08 -15.45
N SER A 217 -13.85 -8.59 -14.35
CA SER A 217 -13.18 -7.66 -13.40
C SER A 217 -12.51 -8.37 -12.24
N LYS A 218 -12.80 -9.67 -12.03
CA LYS A 218 -12.20 -10.49 -10.96
C LYS A 218 -10.66 -10.47 -10.99
N PRO A 219 -9.97 -10.67 -12.14
CA PRO A 219 -8.50 -10.74 -12.13
C PRO A 219 -7.86 -9.41 -11.73
N GLN A 220 -8.32 -8.30 -12.30
CA GLN A 220 -7.73 -6.98 -12.06
C GLN A 220 -7.92 -6.50 -10.61
N VAL A 221 -9.07 -6.78 -10.01
CA VAL A 221 -9.39 -6.30 -8.66
C VAL A 221 -8.93 -7.26 -7.57
N VAL A 222 -9.18 -8.56 -7.73
CA VAL A 222 -8.90 -9.59 -6.72
C VAL A 222 -7.42 -9.96 -6.72
N ILE A 223 -6.86 -10.25 -7.89
CA ILE A 223 -5.54 -10.89 -7.99
C ILE A 223 -4.46 -9.83 -7.78
N PHE A 224 -4.49 -8.75 -8.55
CA PHE A 224 -3.44 -7.73 -8.53
C PHE A 224 -3.32 -6.96 -7.19
N ASN A 225 -4.42 -6.41 -6.67
CA ASN A 225 -4.35 -5.61 -5.44
C ASN A 225 -3.97 -6.47 -4.22
N ILE A 226 -4.61 -7.62 -4.04
CA ILE A 226 -4.30 -8.49 -2.89
C ILE A 226 -2.87 -8.99 -2.96
N GLU A 227 -2.36 -9.34 -4.15
CA GLU A 227 -1.00 -9.82 -4.30
C GLU A 227 0.05 -8.76 -4.00
N ILE A 228 -0.15 -7.53 -4.48
CA ILE A 228 0.76 -6.42 -4.18
C ILE A 228 0.79 -6.14 -2.68
N PHE A 229 -0.38 -5.99 -2.05
CA PHE A 229 -0.44 -5.76 -0.60
C PHE A 229 0.23 -6.92 0.15
N HIS A 230 -0.15 -8.16 -0.16
CA HIS A 230 0.44 -9.34 0.46
C HIS A 230 1.97 -9.35 0.32
N ALA A 231 2.53 -9.08 -0.86
CA ALA A 231 3.97 -9.04 -1.11
C ALA A 231 4.67 -7.96 -0.27
N PHE A 232 4.09 -6.76 -0.17
CA PHE A 232 4.59 -5.70 0.70
C PHE A 232 4.64 -6.15 2.17
N TYR A 233 3.60 -6.84 2.66
CA TYR A 233 3.54 -7.26 4.06
C TYR A 233 4.41 -8.48 4.39
N VAL A 234 4.55 -9.43 3.46
CA VAL A 234 5.53 -10.51 3.58
C VAL A 234 6.93 -9.92 3.70
N THR A 235 7.27 -8.96 2.84
CA THR A 235 8.57 -8.26 2.88
C THR A 235 8.78 -7.55 4.22
N ALA A 236 7.78 -6.81 4.70
CA ALA A 236 7.86 -6.13 6.00
C ALA A 236 7.99 -7.13 7.17
N THR A 237 7.36 -8.30 7.08
CA THR A 237 7.45 -9.35 8.10
C THR A 237 8.85 -9.98 8.09
N MET A 238 9.41 -10.25 6.92
CA MET A 238 10.79 -10.75 6.76
C MET A 238 11.82 -9.76 7.32
N GLN A 239 11.64 -8.46 7.06
CA GLN A 239 12.53 -7.40 7.59
C GLN A 239 12.48 -7.31 9.12
N ASN A 240 11.34 -7.61 9.74
CA ASN A 240 11.16 -7.55 11.20
C ASN A 240 11.31 -8.93 11.87
N ALA A 241 11.57 -10.00 11.10
CA ALA A 241 11.70 -11.34 11.63
C ALA A 241 13.02 -11.49 12.38
N THR A 242 12.95 -12.06 13.59
CA THR A 242 14.15 -12.35 14.39
C THR A 242 14.79 -13.69 14.04
N SER A 243 14.07 -14.54 13.30
CA SER A 243 14.47 -15.91 12.98
C SER A 243 14.65 -16.10 11.48
N MET A 244 15.81 -16.65 11.10
CA MET A 244 16.09 -17.05 9.71
C MET A 244 15.11 -18.11 9.20
N SER A 245 14.60 -18.98 10.10
CA SER A 245 13.59 -19.99 9.74
C SER A 245 12.30 -19.36 9.26
N THR A 246 11.84 -18.27 9.89
CA THR A 246 10.64 -17.54 9.46
C THR A 246 10.81 -16.92 8.07
N ILE A 247 12.00 -16.41 7.77
CA ILE A 247 12.32 -15.84 6.45
C ILE A 247 12.30 -16.94 5.38
N LEU A 248 12.99 -18.06 5.60
CA LEU A 248 13.02 -19.20 4.68
C LEU A 248 11.64 -19.82 4.45
N LEU A 249 10.82 -19.90 5.50
CA LEU A 249 9.45 -20.39 5.42
C LEU A 249 8.58 -19.46 4.57
N LEU A 250 8.64 -18.15 4.80
CA LEU A 250 7.89 -17.17 4.00
C LEU A 250 8.31 -17.18 2.53
N MET A 251 9.62 -17.26 2.24
CA MET A 251 10.13 -17.41 0.87
C MET A 251 9.61 -18.70 0.22
N SER A 252 9.64 -19.82 0.93
CA SER A 252 9.16 -21.10 0.41
C SER A 252 7.66 -21.07 0.09
N ILE A 253 6.86 -20.43 0.96
CA ILE A 253 5.41 -20.27 0.76
C ILE A 253 5.14 -19.35 -0.43
N ASP A 254 5.83 -18.23 -0.54
CA ASP A 254 5.63 -17.29 -1.65
C ASP A 254 5.99 -17.94 -3.00
N MET A 255 7.09 -18.71 -3.05
CA MET A 255 7.43 -19.51 -4.22
C MET A 255 6.34 -20.51 -4.57
N LEU A 256 5.80 -21.26 -3.60
CA LEU A 256 4.73 -22.24 -3.86
C LEU A 256 3.42 -21.60 -4.31
N GLN A 257 3.09 -20.41 -3.78
CA GLN A 257 1.85 -19.72 -4.09
C GLN A 257 1.84 -19.01 -5.44
N ASN A 258 3.01 -18.59 -5.93
CA ASN A 258 3.15 -17.81 -7.17
C ASN A 258 3.74 -18.64 -8.32
N TRP A 259 3.89 -19.97 -8.16
CA TRP A 259 4.44 -20.88 -9.18
C TRP A 259 3.43 -21.25 -10.30
N TRP A 260 2.18 -20.78 -10.22
CA TRP A 260 1.08 -21.07 -11.14
C TRP A 260 0.27 -19.81 -11.41
#